data_AF-A0A2N9LG70-F1
#
_entry.id   AF-A0A2N9LG70-F1
#
_cell.length_a   1.000
_cell.length_b   1.000
_cell.length_c   1.000
_cell.angle_alpha   90.00
_cell.angle_beta   90.00
_cell.angle_gamma   90.00
#
_symmetry.space_group_name_H-M   'P 1'
#
loop_
_entity.id
_entity.type
_entity.pdbx_description
1 polymer ?
#
loop_
_entity_poly.entity_id
_entity_poly.type
_entity_poly.pdbx_seq_one_letter_code
_entity_poly.pdbx_strand_id
1 'polypeptide(L)'
;MPQLLLAAGALRGIQVQVKLSALVLLVPVVLAGCTKHDRSPDEIRQQAARATSTATRDAKAVFQGVVEGVKQQRTININRSSADDLKSLPGIDDAAAHRIVEHRPYSDSDDLVKRHIISRAEYDRIYGKIEAR
;
A
#
# COMPACT_ATOMS: atom_id res chain seq x y z
N MET A 1 -64.18 -5.70 -22.27
CA MET A 1 -64.31 -4.48 -21.43
C MET A 1 -64.37 -4.92 -19.97
N PRO A 2 -63.66 -4.31 -19.01
CA PRO A 2 -62.69 -3.20 -19.07
C PRO A 2 -61.32 -3.59 -18.42
N GLN A 3 -60.18 -3.15 -18.95
CA GLN A 3 -59.43 -1.89 -18.71
C GLN A 3 -58.36 -1.97 -17.60
N LEU A 4 -57.15 -1.55 -18.03
CA LEU A 4 -56.13 -0.73 -17.34
C LEU A 4 -55.71 -1.13 -15.92
N LEU A 5 -54.39 -1.28 -15.70
CA LEU A 5 -53.59 -0.13 -15.23
C LEU A 5 -52.07 -0.41 -15.29
N LEU A 6 -51.42 0.54 -15.96
CA LEU A 6 -50.01 0.93 -16.01
C LEU A 6 -49.24 0.81 -14.68
N ALA A 7 -48.02 0.26 -14.71
CA ALA A 7 -46.91 0.74 -13.87
C ALA A 7 -45.56 0.39 -14.50
N ALA A 8 -44.79 1.42 -14.81
CA ALA A 8 -43.41 1.38 -15.23
C ALA A 8 -42.49 1.04 -14.06
N GLY A 9 -41.43 0.28 -14.31
CA GLY A 9 -40.37 0.00 -13.35
C GLY A 9 -39.09 -0.41 -14.08
N ALA A 10 -38.18 0.54 -14.21
CA ALA A 10 -36.90 0.38 -14.90
C ALA A 10 -36.04 -0.75 -14.30
N LEU A 11 -35.46 -1.56 -15.19
CA LEU A 11 -34.42 -2.53 -14.89
C LEU A 11 -33.17 -1.82 -14.35
N ARG A 12 -32.90 -1.95 -13.05
CA ARG A 12 -31.58 -1.70 -12.45
C ARG A 12 -31.03 -3.04 -11.96
N GLY A 13 -30.05 -3.58 -12.69
CA GLY A 13 -29.32 -4.80 -12.33
C GLY A 13 -27.95 -4.82 -13.01
N ILE A 14 -26.97 -4.16 -12.39
CA ILE A 14 -25.54 -4.12 -12.74
C ILE A 14 -24.85 -4.43 -11.40
N GLN A 15 -23.95 -5.39 -11.18
CA GLN A 15 -23.18 -6.35 -11.97
C GLN A 15 -22.76 -7.45 -10.98
N VAL A 16 -22.95 -8.72 -11.32
CA VAL A 16 -22.32 -9.84 -10.62
C VAL A 16 -21.46 -10.55 -11.64
N GLN A 17 -20.16 -10.68 -11.37
CA GLN A 17 -19.39 -11.93 -11.52
C GLN A 17 -17.91 -11.65 -11.25
N VAL A 18 -17.49 -11.95 -10.02
CA VAL A 18 -16.11 -12.27 -9.70
C VAL A 18 -15.92 -13.75 -10.03
N LYS A 19 -15.14 -14.10 -11.06
CA LYS A 19 -14.58 -15.45 -11.30
C LYS A 19 -13.50 -15.33 -12.38
N LEU A 20 -12.21 -15.44 -12.05
CA LEU A 20 -11.46 -16.66 -11.77
C LEU A 20 -11.52 -17.66 -12.94
N SER A 21 -10.34 -17.94 -13.50
CA SER A 21 -9.97 -19.07 -14.36
C SER A 21 -10.40 -19.05 -15.82
N ALA A 22 -9.40 -18.75 -16.66
CA ALA A 22 -9.01 -19.47 -17.87
C ALA A 22 -10.11 -20.24 -18.63
N LEU A 23 -10.48 -19.73 -19.81
CA LEU A 23 -10.80 -20.59 -20.96
C LEU A 23 -10.32 -19.94 -22.26
N VAL A 24 -9.42 -20.67 -22.90
CA VAL A 24 -8.80 -20.49 -24.21
C VAL A 24 -9.86 -20.40 -25.31
N LEU A 25 -9.77 -19.41 -26.23
CA LEU A 25 -9.76 -19.58 -27.70
C LEU A 25 -9.99 -18.24 -28.43
N LEU A 26 -8.90 -17.68 -28.97
CA LEU A 26 -8.75 -17.24 -30.38
C LEU A 26 -7.46 -16.43 -30.47
N VAL A 27 -6.34 -17.15 -30.49
CA VAL A 27 -5.08 -16.62 -31.00
C VAL A 27 -5.18 -16.69 -32.52
N PRO A 28 -5.23 -15.57 -33.27
CA PRO A 28 -4.81 -15.62 -34.65
C PRO A 28 -3.31 -15.88 -34.63
N VAL A 29 -2.93 -17.09 -35.06
CA VAL A 29 -1.55 -17.42 -35.41
C VAL A 29 -1.18 -16.54 -36.60
N VAL A 30 -0.59 -15.38 -36.33
CA VAL A 30 0.07 -14.57 -37.36
C VAL A 30 1.49 -15.10 -37.49
N LEU A 31 1.65 -16.12 -38.34
CA LEU A 31 2.94 -16.47 -38.94
C LEU A 31 3.29 -15.38 -39.97
N ALA A 32 3.72 -14.21 -39.50
CA ALA A 32 4.48 -13.28 -40.31
C ALA A 32 5.95 -13.50 -39.98
N GLY A 33 6.70 -14.03 -40.95
CA GLY A 33 8.15 -14.20 -40.85
C GLY A 33 8.85 -12.90 -40.46
N CYS A 34 10.08 -13.01 -39.97
CA CYS A 34 10.96 -11.88 -39.69
C CYS A 34 11.08 -11.00 -40.95
N THR A 35 10.27 -9.94 -41.05
CA THR A 35 10.53 -8.87 -42.00
C THR A 35 11.80 -8.20 -41.50
N LYS A 36 12.84 -8.18 -42.34
CA LYS A 36 14.03 -7.37 -42.09
C LYS A 36 13.55 -5.91 -42.07
N HIS A 37 13.25 -5.41 -40.88
CA HIS A 37 12.92 -4.01 -40.68
C HIS A 37 14.26 -3.27 -40.75
N ASP A 38 14.54 -2.62 -41.87
CA ASP A 38 15.66 -1.69 -42.01
C ASP A 38 15.40 -0.47 -41.11
N ARG A 39 15.49 -0.64 -39.79
CA ARG A 39 15.51 0.47 -38.85
C ARG A 39 16.78 1.27 -39.12
N SER A 40 16.62 2.57 -39.32
CA SER A 40 17.79 3.45 -39.43
C SER A 40 18.63 3.33 -38.15
N PRO A 41 19.97 3.46 -38.23
CA PRO A 41 20.85 3.40 -37.06
C PRO A 41 20.40 4.33 -35.92
N ASP A 42 19.74 5.44 -36.24
CA ASP A 42 19.28 6.43 -35.28
C ASP A 42 18.01 5.99 -34.53
N GLU A 43 17.10 5.26 -35.17
CA GLU A 43 15.93 4.68 -34.50
C GLU A 43 16.32 3.64 -33.46
N ILE A 44 17.35 2.82 -33.75
CA ILE A 44 17.86 1.82 -32.79
C ILE A 44 18.42 2.51 -31.55
N ARG A 45 19.21 3.58 -31.75
CA ARG A 45 19.76 4.39 -30.63
C ARG A 45 18.66 5.05 -29.81
N GLN A 46 17.66 5.63 -30.47
CA GLN A 46 16.53 6.27 -29.78
C GLN A 46 15.69 5.26 -29.00
N GLN A 47 15.43 4.07 -29.55
CA GLN A 47 14.68 3.03 -28.86
C GLN A 47 15.46 2.45 -27.68
N ALA A 48 16.77 2.23 -27.83
CA ALA A 48 17.63 1.81 -26.72
C ALA A 48 17.66 2.87 -25.60
N ALA A 49 17.76 4.15 -25.96
CA ALA A 49 17.71 5.26 -25.00
C ALA A 49 16.35 5.33 -24.27
N ARG A 50 15.24 5.17 -24.98
CA ARG A 50 13.88 5.14 -24.40
C ARG A 50 13.64 3.91 -23.53
N ALA A 51 14.10 2.74 -23.96
CA ALA A 51 13.98 1.50 -23.19
C ALA A 51 14.80 1.56 -21.89
N THR A 52 15.99 2.17 -21.94
CA THR A 52 16.83 2.37 -20.76
C THR A 52 16.23 3.41 -19.80
N SER A 53 15.70 4.53 -20.31
CA SER A 53 15.10 5.57 -19.46
C SER A 53 13.79 5.11 -18.81
N THR A 54 12.99 4.30 -19.50
CA THR A 54 11.78 3.69 -18.93
C THR A 54 12.13 2.64 -17.89
N ALA A 55 13.06 1.71 -18.19
CA ALA A 55 13.48 0.71 -17.23
C ALA A 55 14.07 1.31 -15.94
N THR A 56 14.88 2.37 -16.06
CA THR A 56 15.43 3.08 -14.88
C THR A 56 14.35 3.81 -14.08
N ARG A 57 13.37 4.44 -14.75
CA ARG A 57 12.23 5.08 -14.09
C ARG A 57 11.35 4.07 -13.36
N ASP A 58 11.04 2.96 -14.00
CA ASP A 58 10.18 1.92 -13.42
C ASP A 58 10.88 1.23 -12.24
N ALA A 59 12.18 0.92 -12.37
CA ALA A 59 12.98 0.41 -11.26
C ALA A 59 13.00 1.37 -10.07
N LYS A 60 13.12 2.69 -10.32
CA LYS A 60 13.05 3.71 -9.26
C LYS A 60 11.67 3.76 -8.59
N ALA A 61 10.58 3.71 -9.36
CA ALA A 61 9.23 3.73 -8.83
C ALA A 61 8.96 2.49 -7.96
N VAL A 62 9.40 1.30 -8.41
CA VAL A 62 9.32 0.06 -7.62
C VAL A 62 10.14 0.18 -6.34
N PHE A 63 11.39 0.64 -6.42
CA PHE A 63 12.24 0.82 -5.24
C PHE A 63 11.64 1.81 -4.24
N GLN A 64 11.10 2.94 -4.71
CA GLN A 64 10.42 3.92 -3.87
C GLN A 64 9.18 3.32 -3.19
N GLY A 65 8.35 2.58 -3.93
CA GLY A 65 7.20 1.89 -3.35
C GLY A 65 7.57 0.86 -2.28
N VAL A 66 8.65 0.10 -2.50
CA VAL A 66 9.17 -0.85 -1.50
C VAL A 66 9.68 -0.12 -0.26
N VAL A 67 10.47 0.95 -0.44
CA VAL A 67 11.02 1.75 0.69
C VAL A 67 9.90 2.40 1.51
N GLU A 68 8.88 2.95 0.85
CA GLU A 68 7.70 3.52 1.52
C GLU A 68 6.93 2.45 2.30
N GLY A 69 6.72 1.28 1.70
CA GLY A 69 6.09 0.13 2.37
C GLY A 69 6.87 -0.34 3.60
N VAL A 70 8.20 -0.44 3.50
CA VAL A 70 9.06 -0.84 4.63
C VAL A 70 9.10 0.22 5.73
N LYS A 71 9.06 1.53 5.39
CA LYS A 71 8.98 2.60 6.38
C LYS A 71 7.72 2.52 7.23
N GLN A 72 6.58 2.15 6.64
CA GLN A 72 5.32 1.98 7.39
C GLN A 72 5.30 0.76 8.32
N GLN A 73 6.25 -0.17 8.16
CA GLN A 73 6.39 -1.35 9.02
C GLN A 73 7.49 -1.22 10.08
N ARG A 74 8.11 -0.04 10.24
CA ARG A 74 9.13 0.14 11.28
C ARG A 74 8.48 0.17 12.66
N THR A 75 8.80 -0.82 13.48
CA THR A 75 8.53 -0.82 14.91
C THR A 75 9.21 0.37 15.57
N ILE A 76 8.48 1.14 16.38
CA ILE A 76 8.96 2.31 17.09
C ILE A 76 9.54 1.87 18.44
N ASN A 77 10.80 2.23 18.70
CA ASN A 77 11.44 1.93 19.98
C ASN A 77 11.04 2.99 21.02
N ILE A 78 10.24 2.59 22.01
CA ILE A 78 9.68 3.51 23.02
C ILE A 78 10.73 4.11 23.96
N ASN A 79 11.92 3.52 24.06
CA ASN A 79 13.03 4.00 24.87
C ASN A 79 13.90 5.03 24.14
N ARG A 80 13.88 5.07 22.81
CA ARG A 80 14.86 5.84 22.00
C ARG A 80 14.24 6.80 21.00
N SER A 81 13.00 6.56 20.58
CA SER A 81 12.32 7.37 19.58
C SER A 81 12.08 8.81 20.04
N SER A 82 11.96 9.75 19.10
CA SER A 82 11.59 11.12 19.43
C SER A 82 10.11 11.21 19.84
N ALA A 83 9.70 12.34 20.43
CA ALA A 83 8.28 12.58 20.69
C ALA A 83 7.46 12.60 19.39
N ASP A 84 8.00 13.18 18.31
CA ASP A 84 7.33 13.21 17.01
C ASP A 84 7.15 11.82 16.39
N ASP A 85 8.15 10.94 16.54
CA ASP A 85 8.01 9.55 16.13
C ASP A 85 6.89 8.85 16.91
N LEU A 86 6.79 9.07 18.22
CA LEU A 86 5.72 8.49 19.04
C LEU A 86 4.34 8.99 18.63
N LYS A 87 4.19 10.28 18.28
CA LYS A 87 2.94 10.86 17.78
C LYS A 87 2.51 10.31 16.43
N SER A 88 3.42 9.70 15.67
CA SER A 88 3.03 9.00 14.44
C SER A 88 2.24 7.71 14.69
N LEU A 89 2.20 7.23 15.94
CA LEU A 89 1.42 6.07 16.34
C LEU A 89 -0.08 6.39 16.43
N PRO A 90 -0.96 5.47 16.00
CA PRO A 90 -2.40 5.71 16.00
C PRO A 90 -2.92 5.89 17.44
N GLY A 91 -3.47 7.06 17.73
CA GLY A 91 -4.08 7.36 19.02
C GLY A 91 -3.11 7.86 20.10
N ILE A 92 -1.86 8.21 19.72
CA ILE A 92 -0.90 8.88 20.61
C ILE A 92 -0.89 10.37 20.29
N ASP A 93 -1.26 11.19 21.28
CA ASP A 93 -1.21 12.65 21.21
C ASP A 93 0.08 13.21 21.85
N ASP A 94 0.27 14.53 21.80
CA ASP A 94 1.42 15.20 22.40
C ASP A 94 1.55 14.93 23.90
N ALA A 95 0.44 14.83 24.63
CA ALA A 95 0.45 14.56 26.05
C ALA A 95 0.92 13.13 26.37
N ALA A 96 0.42 12.13 25.64
CA ALA A 96 0.85 10.75 25.75
C ALA A 96 2.31 10.58 25.33
N ALA A 97 2.72 11.17 24.20
CA ALA A 97 4.09 11.14 23.75
C ALA A 97 5.06 11.75 24.79
N HIS A 98 4.67 12.87 25.40
CA HIS A 98 5.44 13.50 26.46
C HIS A 98 5.60 12.59 27.68
N ARG A 99 4.49 12.01 28.20
CA ARG A 99 4.54 11.06 29.32
C ARG A 99 5.43 9.86 29.01
N ILE A 100 5.37 9.32 27.78
CA ILE A 100 6.21 8.21 27.34
C ILE A 100 7.69 8.60 27.42
N VAL A 101 8.06 9.79 26.94
CA VAL A 101 9.45 10.29 26.97
C VAL A 101 9.94 10.50 28.40
N GLU A 102 9.15 11.14 29.26
CA GLU A 102 9.52 11.46 30.64
C GLU A 102 9.80 10.23 31.50
N HIS A 103 9.08 9.12 31.26
CA HIS A 103 9.12 7.94 32.12
C HIS A 103 10.04 6.81 31.61
N ARG A 104 10.85 7.08 30.59
CA ARG A 104 11.88 6.14 30.11
C ARG A 104 12.91 5.85 31.21
N PRO A 105 13.53 4.65 31.22
CA PRO A 105 13.34 3.53 30.29
C PRO A 105 12.18 2.60 30.69
N TYR A 106 11.74 1.78 29.73
CA TYR A 106 10.79 0.68 29.89
C TYR A 106 11.51 -0.65 29.66
N SER A 107 11.18 -1.67 30.45
CA SER A 107 11.75 -3.02 30.31
C SER A 107 11.07 -3.78 29.19
N ASP A 108 9.75 -3.64 29.10
CA ASP A 108 8.89 -4.22 28.08
C ASP A 108 7.78 -3.23 27.71
N SER A 109 7.15 -3.43 26.55
CA SER A 109 6.11 -2.50 26.07
C SER A 109 4.90 -2.45 27.01
N ASP A 110 4.56 -3.55 27.69
CA ASP A 110 3.47 -3.61 28.66
C ASP A 110 3.62 -2.63 29.83
N ASP A 111 4.86 -2.20 30.13
CA ASP A 111 5.13 -1.21 31.17
C ASP A 111 4.40 0.12 30.93
N LEU A 112 4.09 0.44 29.67
CA LEU A 112 3.29 1.62 29.31
C LEU A 112 1.90 1.60 29.98
N VAL A 113 1.31 0.42 30.15
CA VAL A 113 0.02 0.26 30.82
C VAL A 113 0.20 0.02 32.32
N LYS A 114 1.14 -0.86 32.71
CA LYS A 114 1.40 -1.18 34.13
C LYS A 114 1.76 0.06 34.95
N ARG A 115 2.48 1.01 34.33
CA ARG A 115 2.91 2.27 34.95
C ARG A 115 1.94 3.42 34.66
N HIS A 116 0.77 3.14 34.08
CA HIS A 116 -0.26 4.13 33.75
C HIS A 116 0.23 5.29 32.87
N ILE A 117 1.18 5.03 31.97
CA ILE A 117 1.65 6.04 31.00
C ILE A 117 0.58 6.31 29.95
N ILE A 118 -0.08 5.25 29.49
CA ILE A 118 -1.22 5.28 28.57
C ILE A 118 -2.30 4.29 29.03
N SER A 119 -3.51 4.46 28.53
CA SER A 119 -4.61 3.53 28.74
C SER A 119 -4.40 2.21 27.98
N ARG A 120 -5.10 1.15 28.41
CA ARG A 120 -5.14 -0.13 27.68
C ARG A 120 -5.61 0.05 26.23
N ALA A 121 -6.63 0.88 25.99
CA ALA A 121 -7.18 1.11 24.66
C ALA A 121 -6.19 1.84 23.72
N GLU A 122 -5.36 2.75 24.24
CA GLU A 122 -4.26 3.33 23.47
C GLU A 122 -3.19 2.29 23.18
N TYR A 123 -2.81 1.49 24.19
CA TYR A 123 -1.81 0.44 24.02
C TYR A 123 -2.21 -0.60 22.97
N ASP A 124 -3.45 -1.09 23.00
CA ASP A 124 -3.94 -2.12 22.07
C ASP A 124 -3.88 -1.65 20.60
N ARG A 125 -4.00 -0.33 20.34
CA ARG A 125 -3.86 0.27 19.01
C ARG A 125 -2.41 0.29 18.50
N ILE A 126 -1.44 0.30 19.42
CA ILE A 126 -0.02 0.49 19.09
C ILE A 126 0.84 -0.73 19.38
N TYR A 127 0.37 -1.74 20.10
CA TYR A 127 1.18 -2.87 20.60
C TYR A 127 2.03 -3.54 19.52
N GLY A 128 1.46 -3.82 18.34
CA GLY A 128 2.17 -4.43 17.21
C GLY A 128 3.08 -3.48 16.43
N LYS A 129 3.20 -2.21 16.86
CA LYS A 129 3.99 -1.15 16.22
C LYS A 129 5.10 -0.62 17.12
N ILE A 130 5.25 -1.16 18.33
CA ILE A 130 6.22 -0.69 19.32
C ILE A 130 7.10 -1.81 19.87
N GLU A 131 8.29 -1.43 20.33
CA GLU A 131 9.19 -2.31 21.08
C GLU A 131 9.92 -1.55 22.17
N ALA A 132 10.34 -2.26 23.22
CA ALA A 132 11.18 -1.74 24.29
C ALA A 132 12.56 -2.42 24.20
N ARG A 133 13.46 -1.84 23.40
CA ARG A 133 14.85 -2.30 23.26
C ARG A 133 15.83 -1.25 23.76
#